data_AF-A0A2H4SUE2-F1
#
_entry.id   AF-A0A2H4SUE2-F1
#
_cell.length_a   1.000
_cell.length_b   1.000
_cell.length_c   1.000
_cell.angle_alpha   90.00
_cell.angle_beta   90.00
_cell.angle_gamma   90.00
#
_symmetry.space_group_name_H-M   'P 1'
#
loop_
_entity.id
_entity.type
_entity.pdbx_description
1 polymer ?
#
loop_
_entity_poly.entity_id
_entity_poly.type
_entity_poly.pdbx_seq_one_letter_code
_entity_poly.pdbx_strand_id
1 'polypeptide(L)'
;MASAHRRHRDSLEGLIEFSSSPPLTEEARNQAETRFYAIVDHFRDQNPSNDEYDRTALVRYTYEYALTEKAKYNLLQAFFGSLTIPLTDTVDVDLTNKQRENEIWSNLAGFADYLLNNFFLP
;
A
#
# COMPACT_ATOMS: atom_id res chain seq x y z
N MET A 1 -32.38 -14.67 -11.06
CA MET A 1 -31.35 -14.05 -11.92
C MET A 1 -30.14 -13.78 -11.06
N ALA A 2 -29.01 -14.44 -11.32
CA ALA A 2 -27.78 -14.17 -10.58
C ALA A 2 -27.23 -12.81 -11.05
N SER A 3 -27.24 -11.83 -10.16
CA SER A 3 -26.58 -10.55 -10.41
C SER A 3 -25.09 -10.82 -10.55
N ALA A 4 -24.51 -10.60 -11.72
CA ALA A 4 -23.06 -10.66 -11.90
C ALA A 4 -22.44 -9.64 -10.94
N HIS A 5 -21.76 -10.14 -9.90
CA HIS A 5 -21.16 -9.32 -8.86
C HIS A 5 -20.05 -8.48 -9.52
N ARG A 6 -20.34 -7.20 -9.79
CA ARG A 6 -19.41 -6.25 -10.40
C ARG A 6 -18.36 -5.78 -9.38
N ARG A 7 -17.70 -6.71 -8.67
CA ARG A 7 -16.63 -6.40 -7.71
C ARG A 7 -15.31 -6.04 -8.40
N HIS A 8 -15.11 -6.43 -9.67
CA HIS A 8 -13.92 -6.07 -10.46
C HIS A 8 -13.92 -4.63 -11.02
N ARG A 9 -14.70 -3.72 -10.44
CA ARG A 9 -14.73 -2.30 -10.84
C ARG A 9 -14.14 -1.36 -9.80
N ASP A 10 -13.64 -1.89 -8.70
CA ASP A 10 -12.95 -1.08 -7.72
C ASP A 10 -11.58 -0.67 -8.30
N SER A 11 -11.34 0.62 -8.23
CA SER A 11 -10.14 1.27 -8.75
C SER A 11 -9.46 1.94 -7.57
N LEU A 12 -8.13 1.96 -7.59
CA LEU A 12 -7.35 2.78 -6.66
C LEU A 12 -7.66 4.28 -6.84
N GLU A 13 -8.41 4.68 -7.87
CA GLU A 13 -8.91 6.06 -8.08
C GLU A 13 -9.76 6.59 -6.91
N GLY A 14 -10.39 5.72 -6.13
CA GLY A 14 -11.10 6.13 -4.90
C GLY A 14 -10.15 6.48 -3.74
N LEU A 15 -8.90 6.04 -3.80
CA LEU A 15 -7.85 6.34 -2.82
C LEU A 15 -6.94 7.48 -3.27
N ILE A 16 -6.86 7.76 -4.58
CA ILE A 16 -5.92 8.71 -5.17
C ILE A 16 -6.44 9.26 -6.50
N GLU A 17 -6.16 10.54 -6.79
CA GLU A 17 -6.31 11.06 -8.15
C GLU A 17 -5.10 10.70 -9.03
N PHE A 18 -5.25 9.73 -9.95
CA PHE A 18 -4.19 9.37 -10.91
C PHE A 18 -4.00 10.36 -12.06
N SER A 19 -4.96 11.25 -12.30
CA SER A 19 -5.01 12.09 -13.51
C SER A 19 -4.17 13.37 -13.44
N SER A 20 -3.57 13.72 -12.30
CA SER A 20 -3.03 15.07 -12.06
C SER A 20 -1.53 15.13 -11.75
N SER A 21 -0.88 14.02 -11.39
CA SER A 21 0.51 14.07 -10.94
C SER A 21 1.51 13.76 -12.06
N PRO A 22 2.49 14.66 -12.34
CA PRO A 22 3.58 14.35 -13.26
C PRO A 22 4.36 13.13 -12.76
N PRO A 23 5.00 12.35 -13.67
CA PRO A 23 5.83 11.21 -13.26
C PRO A 23 6.90 11.66 -12.26
N LEU A 24 7.08 10.92 -11.16
CA LEU A 24 8.18 11.19 -10.24
C LEU A 24 9.53 11.13 -10.97
N THR A 25 10.46 11.97 -10.50
CA THR A 25 11.88 11.81 -10.84
C THR A 25 12.37 10.45 -10.33
N GLU A 26 13.47 9.96 -10.91
CA GLU A 26 14.07 8.69 -10.51
C GLU A 26 14.47 8.71 -9.03
N GLU A 27 14.99 9.83 -8.54
CA GLU A 27 15.37 10.02 -7.14
C GLU A 27 14.16 9.91 -6.20
N ALA A 28 13.07 10.60 -6.54
CA ALA A 28 11.85 10.57 -5.74
C ALA A 28 11.22 9.15 -5.71
N ARG A 29 11.35 8.39 -6.82
CA ARG A 29 10.91 7.00 -6.88
C ARG A 29 11.75 6.10 -5.98
N ASN A 30 13.07 6.19 -6.09
CA ASN A 30 14.00 5.40 -5.27
C ASN A 30 13.79 5.69 -3.77
N GLN A 31 13.54 6.95 -3.42
CA GLN A 31 13.22 7.34 -2.04
C GLN A 31 11.89 6.75 -1.56
N ALA A 32 10.83 6.83 -2.37
CA ALA A 32 9.53 6.26 -2.05
C ALA A 32 9.61 4.73 -1.89
N GLU A 33 10.35 4.04 -2.76
CA GLU A 33 10.59 2.60 -2.69
C GLU A 33 11.38 2.21 -1.44
N THR A 34 12.45 2.93 -1.11
CA THR A 34 13.23 2.71 0.12
C THR A 34 12.35 2.83 1.36
N ARG A 35 11.51 3.87 1.42
CA ARG A 35 10.59 4.09 2.54
C ARG A 35 9.48 3.04 2.60
N PHE A 36 8.99 2.60 1.44
CA PHE A 36 8.01 1.53 1.35
C PHE A 36 8.53 0.24 1.98
N TYR A 37 9.73 -0.22 1.57
CA TYR A 37 10.33 -1.42 2.16
C TYR A 37 10.63 -1.25 3.64
N ALA A 38 11.11 -0.08 4.07
CA ALA A 38 11.36 0.17 5.50
C ALA A 38 10.10 0.00 6.36
N ILE A 39 8.95 0.50 5.89
CA ILE A 39 7.66 0.36 6.60
C ILE A 39 7.20 -1.11 6.57
N VAL A 40 7.18 -1.74 5.39
CA VAL A 40 6.69 -3.11 5.24
C VAL A 40 7.54 -4.10 6.04
N ASP A 41 8.86 -3.97 5.98
CA ASP A 41 9.79 -4.85 6.70
C ASP A 41 9.70 -4.65 8.22
N HIS A 42 9.46 -3.42 8.69
CA HIS A 42 9.25 -3.14 10.13
C HIS A 42 8.05 -3.90 10.70
N PHE A 43 6.97 -4.03 9.90
CA PHE A 43 5.74 -4.71 10.32
C PHE A 43 5.69 -6.19 9.94
N ARG A 44 6.73 -6.75 9.33
CA ARG A 44 6.74 -8.12 8.80
C ARG A 44 6.32 -9.17 9.83
N ASP A 45 6.78 -9.00 11.08
CA ASP A 45 6.50 -9.95 12.16
C ASP A 45 5.22 -9.62 12.96
N GLN A 46 4.50 -8.54 12.62
CA GLN A 46 3.24 -8.16 13.26
C GLN A 46 2.02 -8.90 12.70
N ASN A 47 2.23 -9.78 11.73
CA ASN A 47 1.16 -10.48 11.08
C ASN A 47 0.39 -11.40 12.07
N PRO A 48 -0.95 -11.42 12.04
CA PRO A 48 -1.73 -12.19 13.00
C PRO A 48 -1.61 -13.71 12.81
N SER A 49 -2.18 -14.44 13.76
CA SER A 49 -2.20 -15.91 13.88
C SER A 49 -2.28 -16.68 12.56
N ASN A 50 -1.74 -17.91 12.55
CA ASN A 50 -1.61 -18.83 11.40
C ASN A 50 -2.85 -19.01 10.48
N ASP A 51 -4.04 -18.57 10.87
CA ASP A 51 -5.27 -18.66 10.09
C ASP A 51 -5.57 -17.41 9.24
N GLU A 52 -4.77 -16.34 9.37
CA GLU A 52 -4.90 -15.12 8.56
C GLU A 52 -3.79 -15.02 7.49
N TYR A 53 -4.12 -14.38 6.37
CA TYR A 53 -3.14 -14.13 5.31
C TYR A 53 -2.10 -13.09 5.76
N ASP A 54 -0.94 -13.09 5.10
CA ASP A 54 0.11 -12.10 5.38
C ASP A 54 -0.17 -10.77 4.70
N ARG A 55 -0.56 -9.78 5.52
CA ARG A 55 -0.90 -8.42 5.07
C ARG A 55 0.32 -7.69 4.53
N THR A 56 1.46 -7.84 5.21
CA THR A 56 2.71 -7.22 4.75
C THR A 56 3.19 -7.86 3.45
N ALA A 57 3.12 -9.20 3.35
CA ALA A 57 3.48 -9.92 2.14
C ALA A 57 2.53 -9.61 0.97
N LEU A 58 1.22 -9.50 1.21
CA LEU A 58 0.26 -9.13 0.18
C LEU A 58 0.61 -7.77 -0.42
N VAL A 59 0.84 -6.76 0.42
CA VAL A 59 1.21 -5.41 -0.03
C VAL A 59 2.55 -5.44 -0.77
N ARG A 60 3.56 -6.12 -0.19
CA ARG A 60 4.89 -6.27 -0.80
C ARG A 60 4.83 -6.91 -2.18
N TYR A 61 4.16 -8.05 -2.31
CA TYR A 61 4.09 -8.79 -3.56
C TYR A 61 3.22 -8.08 -4.60
N THR A 62 2.19 -7.35 -4.18
CA THR A 62 1.45 -6.47 -5.10
C THR A 62 2.37 -5.43 -5.73
N TYR A 63 3.33 -4.89 -4.97
CA TYR A 63 4.36 -3.98 -5.49
C TYR A 63 5.40 -4.67 -6.37
N GLU A 64 6.04 -5.73 -5.87
CA GLU A 64 7.13 -6.42 -6.55
C GLU A 64 6.70 -7.00 -7.91
N TYR A 65 5.48 -7.54 -8.00
CA TYR A 65 4.95 -8.16 -9.20
C TYR A 65 4.12 -7.22 -10.09
N ALA A 66 4.03 -5.93 -9.76
CA ALA A 66 3.40 -4.96 -10.65
C ALA A 66 4.19 -4.85 -11.97
N LEU A 67 3.49 -5.05 -13.10
CA LEU A 67 4.10 -5.25 -14.42
C LEU A 67 4.74 -4.00 -15.04
N THR A 68 4.39 -2.81 -14.57
CA THR A 68 4.86 -1.55 -15.15
C THR A 68 5.31 -0.59 -14.06
N GLU A 69 6.29 0.25 -14.37
CA GLU A 69 6.72 1.35 -13.48
C GLU A 69 5.55 2.25 -13.09
N LYS A 70 4.61 2.48 -14.01
CA LYS A 70 3.38 3.24 -13.72
C LYS A 70 2.50 2.53 -12.68
N ALA A 71 2.35 1.21 -12.78
CA ALA A 71 1.58 0.44 -11.80
C ALA A 71 2.26 0.44 -10.42
N LYS A 72 3.58 0.24 -10.38
CA LYS A 72 4.38 0.36 -9.15
C LYS A 72 4.20 1.73 -8.50
N TYR A 73 4.30 2.79 -9.30
CA TYR A 73 4.13 4.16 -8.84
C TYR A 73 2.73 4.42 -8.28
N ASN A 74 1.70 4.00 -9.02
CA ASN A 74 0.31 4.13 -8.58
C ASN A 74 0.07 3.41 -7.25
N LEU A 75 0.66 2.23 -7.07
CA LEU A 75 0.56 1.48 -5.81
C LEU A 75 1.29 2.21 -4.67
N LEU A 76 2.49 2.75 -4.89
CA LEU A 76 3.19 3.54 -3.88
C LEU A 76 2.35 4.75 -3.47
N GLN A 77 1.81 5.51 -4.42
CA GLN A 77 0.89 6.60 -4.07
C GLN A 77 -0.29 6.10 -3.22
N ALA A 78 -0.87 4.94 -3.55
CA ALA A 78 -2.05 4.40 -2.85
C ALA A 78 -1.71 4.04 -1.42
N PHE A 79 -0.58 3.35 -1.27
CA PHE A 79 -0.05 2.91 -0.02
C PHE A 79 0.24 4.11 0.89
N PHE A 80 1.07 5.07 0.46
CA PHE A 80 1.41 6.25 1.26
C PHE A 80 0.17 7.12 1.56
N GLY A 81 -0.75 7.25 0.60
CA GLY A 81 -2.03 7.93 0.78
C GLY A 81 -2.88 7.28 1.88
N SER A 82 -3.02 5.95 1.84
CA SER A 82 -3.77 5.19 2.85
C SER A 82 -3.16 5.24 4.25
N LEU A 83 -1.82 5.35 4.33
CA LEU A 83 -1.10 5.52 5.59
C LEU A 83 -1.14 6.96 6.11
N THR A 84 -1.63 7.92 5.30
CA THR A 84 -1.61 9.36 5.61
C THR A 84 -0.18 9.91 5.79
N ILE A 85 0.78 9.35 5.05
CA ILE A 85 2.20 9.72 5.10
C ILE A 85 2.60 10.34 3.75
N PRO A 86 3.46 11.37 3.73
CA PRO A 86 3.99 11.90 2.47
C PRO A 86 4.72 10.79 1.68
N LEU A 87 4.58 10.78 0.35
CA LEU A 87 5.25 9.81 -0.54
C LEU A 87 6.78 9.93 -0.51
N THR A 88 7.28 11.15 -0.43
CA THR A 88 8.70 11.50 -0.29
C THR A 88 8.85 12.53 0.81
N ASP A 89 9.82 12.34 1.70
CA ASP A 89 10.13 13.28 2.78
C ASP A 89 11.61 13.13 3.17
N THR A 90 12.26 14.21 3.60
CA THR A 90 13.63 14.18 4.11
C THR A 90 13.72 13.50 5.48
N VAL A 91 12.61 13.42 6.20
CA VAL A 91 12.51 12.77 7.50
C VAL A 91 11.86 11.39 7.35
N ASP A 92 12.49 10.38 7.93
CA ASP A 92 11.93 9.02 7.99
C ASP A 92 10.67 8.95 8.84
N VAL A 93 9.88 7.91 8.61
CA VAL A 93 8.66 7.66 9.37
C VAL A 93 9.03 7.32 10.82
N ASP A 94 8.53 8.10 11.77
CA ASP A 94 8.74 7.83 13.19
C ASP A 94 7.93 6.61 13.63
N LEU A 95 8.61 5.46 13.69
CA LEU A 95 8.09 4.19 14.18
C LEU A 95 8.51 3.91 15.63
N THR A 96 9.12 4.88 16.32
CA THR A 96 9.54 4.74 17.73
C THR A 96 8.42 5.09 18.70
N ASN A 97 7.52 5.99 18.29
CA ASN A 97 6.31 6.30 19.04
C ASN A 97 5.28 5.18 18.85
N LYS A 98 4.99 4.44 19.92
CA LYS A 98 4.05 3.29 19.90
C LYS A 98 2.64 3.63 19.43
N GLN A 99 2.15 4.84 19.72
CA GLN A 99 0.83 5.25 19.23
C GLN A 99 0.85 5.42 17.70
N ARG A 100 1.84 6.16 17.20
CA ARG A 100 2.02 6.38 15.76
C ARG A 100 2.30 5.07 15.01
N GLU A 101 3.13 4.21 15.57
CA GLU A 101 3.43 2.88 15.02
C GLU A 101 2.14 2.04 14.88
N ASN A 102 1.29 2.02 15.91
CA ASN A 102 0.00 1.31 15.87
C ASN A 102 -0.98 1.91 14.85
N GLU A 103 -1.02 3.24 14.72
CA GLU A 103 -1.85 3.92 13.70
C GLU A 103 -1.41 3.54 12.28
N ILE A 104 -0.09 3.52 12.02
CA ILE A 104 0.48 3.12 10.74
C ILE A 104 0.17 1.65 10.46
N TRP A 105 0.33 0.77 11.44
CA TRP A 105 -0.02 -0.65 11.30
C TRP A 105 -1.51 -0.82 10.96
N SER A 106 -2.40 -0.15 11.69
CA SER A 106 -3.85 -0.23 11.43
C SER A 106 -4.20 0.22 10.01
N ASN A 107 -3.56 1.29 9.52
CA ASN A 107 -3.78 1.78 8.17
C ASN A 107 -3.21 0.83 7.10
N LEU A 108 -2.02 0.27 7.32
CA LEU A 108 -1.43 -0.74 6.44
C LEU A 108 -2.32 -1.97 6.36
N ALA A 109 -2.81 -2.45 7.51
CA ALA A 109 -3.69 -3.60 7.56
C ALA A 109 -5.00 -3.33 6.81
N GLY A 110 -5.60 -2.15 6.99
CA GLY A 110 -6.78 -1.72 6.24
C GLY A 110 -6.54 -1.61 4.73
N PHE A 111 -5.36 -1.14 4.31
CA PHE A 111 -4.97 -1.11 2.90
C PHE A 111 -4.81 -2.52 2.31
N ALA A 112 -4.19 -3.45 3.04
CA ALA A 112 -4.07 -4.85 2.63
C ALA A 112 -5.46 -5.51 2.51
N ASP A 113 -6.34 -5.30 3.50
CA ASP A 113 -7.72 -5.82 3.47
C ASP A 113 -8.50 -5.22 2.30
N TYR A 114 -8.29 -3.93 1.99
CA TYR A 114 -8.87 -3.31 0.80
C TYR A 114 -8.36 -3.98 -0.48
N LEU A 115 -7.05 -4.22 -0.63
CA LEU A 115 -6.51 -4.90 -1.80
C LEU A 115 -7.12 -6.30 -1.96
N LEU A 116 -7.15 -7.08 -0.88
CA LEU A 116 -7.69 -8.43 -0.88
C LEU A 116 -9.17 -8.45 -1.31
N ASN A 117 -10.00 -7.63 -0.66
CA ASN A 117 -11.46 -7.64 -0.85
C ASN A 117 -11.92 -7.14 -2.22
N ASN A 118 -11.13 -6.29 -2.87
CA ASN A 118 -11.52 -5.62 -4.11
C ASN A 118 -10.82 -6.21 -5.36
N PHE A 119 -9.63 -6.78 -5.22
CA PHE A 119 -8.83 -7.21 -6.38
C PHE A 119 -8.49 -8.71 -6.40
N PHE A 120 -8.40 -9.37 -5.25
CA PHE A 120 -7.93 -10.76 -5.17
C PHE A 120 -9.04 -11.77 -4.86
N LEU A 121 -10.11 -11.34 -4.19
CA LEU A 121 -11.29 -12.20 -3.97
C LEU A 121 -12.27 -12.16 -5.17
N PRO A 122 -12.89 -13.30 -5.51
CA PRO A 122 -13.87 -13.40 -6.60
C PRO A 122 -15.24 -12.78 -6.29
#